data_AF-A0A7S3HPK0-F1
#
_entry.id   AF-A0A7S3HPK0-F1
#
_cell.length_a   1.000
_cell.length_b   1.000
_cell.length_c   1.000
_cell.angle_alpha   90.00
_cell.angle_beta   90.00
_cell.angle_gamma   90.00
#
_symmetry.space_group_name_H-M   'P 1'
#
loop_
_entity.id
_entity.type
_entity.pdbx_description
1 polymer ?
#
loop_
_entity_poly.entity_id
_entity_poly.type
_entity_poly.pdbx_seq_one_letter_code
_entity_poly.pdbx_strand_id
1 'polypeptide(L)'
;HEVKEPPACQPKNGEEYAYPDGSTYKGEWHDNKRHGHGVQLHKNGSRYEGSWMNDKTHGHGRFELAKGDVYDGHWENDQAHGRGTYFSQAEGSKYTGQFVDGKPHGDGEEVWPDGTRFSGQFKDGLKSGIGTFSWSDGSSYQGAFMNNDISGEGTYAWPDGRQYVGQWSNNHMSGRGVFTWKDGRHYEGEYENDQKSGVGQFTWPDGRIYDGQWKNGKQHGSGTFTKGTGESSMGQWDDGKRIK
;
A
#
# COMPACT_ATOMS: atom_id res chain seq x y z
N HIS A 1 62.87 5.62 19.53
CA HIS A 1 62.59 5.64 18.08
C HIS A 1 61.21 5.04 17.88
N GLU A 2 60.24 5.91 17.63
CA GLU A 2 58.87 5.50 17.31
C GLU A 2 58.90 4.98 15.88
N VAL A 3 58.66 3.67 15.72
CA VAL A 3 58.58 3.04 14.40
C VAL A 3 57.28 3.52 13.79
N LYS A 4 57.36 4.49 12.88
CA LYS A 4 56.25 4.83 12.00
C LYS A 4 55.94 3.60 11.15
N GLU A 5 54.77 3.01 11.34
CA GLU A 5 54.22 2.04 10.41
C GLU A 5 54.25 2.64 9.00
N PRO A 6 54.66 1.88 7.97
CA PRO A 6 54.59 2.37 6.60
C PRO A 6 53.14 2.74 6.27
N PRO A 7 52.88 3.81 5.48
CA PRO A 7 51.53 4.12 5.07
C PRO A 7 50.96 2.89 4.36
N ALA A 8 49.80 2.41 4.83
CA ALA A 8 49.06 1.35 4.16
C ALA A 8 48.96 1.70 2.67
N CYS A 9 49.32 0.74 1.80
CA CYS A 9 49.32 0.92 0.35
C CYS A 9 47.95 1.47 -0.07
N GLN A 10 47.92 2.68 -0.62
CA GLN A 10 46.66 3.32 -1.01
C GLN A 10 45.99 2.48 -2.10
N PRO A 11 44.67 2.22 -2.01
CA PRO A 11 43.96 1.51 -3.04
C PRO A 11 44.04 2.29 -4.35
N LYS A 12 44.37 1.59 -5.45
CA LYS A 12 44.44 2.17 -6.79
C LYS A 12 43.08 2.08 -7.47
N ASN A 13 42.72 3.10 -8.25
CA ASN A 13 41.48 3.12 -9.02
C ASN A 13 41.38 1.89 -9.94
N GLY A 14 40.23 1.22 -9.87
CA GLY A 14 39.90 0.05 -10.70
C GLY A 14 40.56 -1.27 -10.27
N GLU A 15 41.51 -1.26 -9.33
CA GLU A 15 42.02 -2.48 -8.70
C GLU A 15 41.05 -2.94 -7.60
N GLU A 16 40.94 -4.26 -7.44
CA GLU A 16 40.13 -4.82 -6.36
C GLU A 16 40.88 -4.67 -5.03
N TYR A 17 40.21 -4.07 -4.06
CA TYR A 17 40.66 -3.92 -2.69
C TYR A 17 39.90 -4.90 -1.79
N ALA A 18 40.62 -5.83 -1.17
CA ALA A 18 40.06 -6.78 -0.21
C ALA A 18 40.19 -6.24 1.22
N TYR A 19 39.07 -6.14 1.93
CA TYR A 19 39.03 -5.71 3.32
C TYR A 19 39.31 -6.89 4.28
N PRO A 20 39.81 -6.63 5.50
CA PRO A 20 40.05 -7.68 6.50
C PRO A 20 38.79 -8.46 6.92
N ASP A 21 37.60 -7.88 6.74
CA ASP A 21 36.33 -8.54 7.03
C ASP A 21 35.87 -9.54 5.95
N GLY A 22 36.61 -9.63 4.84
CA GLY A 22 36.31 -10.47 3.68
C GLY A 22 35.42 -9.82 2.64
N SER A 23 35.03 -8.55 2.80
CA SER A 23 34.39 -7.79 1.74
C SER A 23 35.41 -7.31 0.69
N THR A 24 34.97 -7.05 -0.52
CA THR A 24 35.81 -6.47 -1.58
C THR A 24 35.17 -5.24 -2.19
N TYR A 25 36.00 -4.32 -2.67
CA TYR A 25 35.58 -3.16 -3.44
C TYR A 25 36.44 -3.01 -4.68
N LYS A 26 35.80 -2.77 -5.82
CA LYS A 26 36.45 -2.43 -7.08
C LYS A 26 35.78 -1.18 -7.65
N GLY A 27 36.52 -0.08 -7.69
CA GLY A 27 35.96 1.19 -8.15
C GLY A 27 36.95 2.34 -8.05
N GLU A 28 36.41 3.55 -8.09
CA GLU A 28 37.16 4.79 -8.00
C GLU A 28 37.35 5.22 -6.53
N TRP A 29 38.45 5.93 -6.29
CA TRP A 29 38.84 6.44 -4.99
C TRP A 29 39.17 7.93 -5.08
N HIS A 30 38.82 8.67 -4.04
CA HIS A 30 39.21 10.07 -3.84
C HIS A 30 39.54 10.27 -2.36
N ASP A 31 40.74 10.79 -2.05
CA ASP A 31 41.23 11.01 -0.68
C ASP A 31 41.10 9.77 0.24
N ASN A 32 41.46 8.60 -0.28
CA ASN A 32 41.35 7.29 0.39
C ASN A 32 39.91 6.88 0.75
N LYS A 33 38.91 7.49 0.12
CA LYS A 33 37.49 7.13 0.27
C LYS A 33 36.95 6.64 -1.06
N ARG A 34 36.01 5.69 -1.01
CA ARG A 34 35.25 5.25 -2.19
C ARG A 34 34.50 6.44 -2.76
N HIS A 35 34.64 6.65 -4.05
CA HIS A 35 34.08 7.78 -4.79
C HIS A 35 33.75 7.33 -6.21
N GLY A 36 33.00 8.11 -6.98
CA GLY A 36 32.73 7.79 -8.39
C GLY A 36 31.94 6.49 -8.53
N HIS A 37 32.21 5.67 -9.54
CA HIS A 37 31.54 4.39 -9.71
C HIS A 37 32.32 3.24 -9.07
N GLY A 38 31.61 2.28 -8.48
CA GLY A 38 32.25 1.09 -7.91
C GLY A 38 31.30 -0.03 -7.54
N VAL A 39 31.89 -1.22 -7.41
CA VAL A 39 31.22 -2.45 -7.00
C VAL A 39 31.75 -2.87 -5.64
N GLN A 40 30.86 -3.07 -4.67
CA GLN A 40 31.17 -3.68 -3.37
C GLN A 40 30.53 -5.06 -3.29
N LEU A 41 31.32 -6.07 -2.92
CA LEU A 41 30.86 -7.37 -2.49
C LEU A 41 31.00 -7.48 -0.97
N HIS A 42 29.89 -7.62 -0.26
CA HIS A 42 29.89 -7.77 1.18
C HIS A 42 30.19 -9.22 1.58
N LYS A 43 30.76 -9.43 2.78
CA LYS A 43 31.02 -10.76 3.35
C LYS A 43 29.79 -11.68 3.35
N ASN A 44 28.61 -11.10 3.55
CA ASN A 44 27.36 -11.86 3.60
C ASN A 44 26.86 -12.29 2.21
N GLY A 45 27.53 -11.91 1.12
CA GLY A 45 27.14 -12.18 -0.26
C GLY A 45 26.30 -11.08 -0.92
N SER A 46 25.93 -10.03 -0.18
CA SER A 46 25.22 -8.88 -0.76
C SER A 46 26.16 -8.10 -1.68
N ARG A 47 25.61 -7.48 -2.72
CA ARG A 47 26.40 -6.77 -3.74
C ARG A 47 25.79 -5.41 -4.01
N TYR A 48 26.60 -4.36 -3.91
CA TYR A 48 26.26 -3.02 -4.39
C TYR A 48 27.05 -2.73 -5.67
N GLU A 49 26.39 -2.15 -6.66
CA GLU A 49 27.02 -1.58 -7.85
C GLU A 49 26.38 -0.23 -8.14
N GLY A 50 27.19 0.83 -8.15
CA GLY A 50 26.67 2.16 -8.39
C GLY A 50 27.63 3.25 -7.98
N SER A 51 27.08 4.42 -7.73
CA SER A 51 27.85 5.61 -7.45
C SER A 51 28.13 5.78 -5.95
N TRP A 52 29.30 6.33 -5.65
CA TRP A 52 29.86 6.48 -4.32
C TRP A 52 30.27 7.93 -4.10
N MET A 53 30.06 8.42 -2.89
CA MET A 53 30.54 9.73 -2.46
C MET A 53 31.02 9.65 -1.01
N ASN A 54 32.32 9.83 -0.81
CA ASN A 54 32.95 9.86 0.52
C ASN A 54 32.62 8.61 1.36
N ASP A 55 32.88 7.43 0.79
CA ASP A 55 32.59 6.11 1.37
C ASP A 55 31.11 5.74 1.52
N LYS A 56 30.19 6.59 1.07
CA LYS A 56 28.75 6.29 1.11
C LYS A 56 28.20 5.98 -0.27
N THR A 57 27.21 5.10 -0.34
CA THR A 57 26.41 4.97 -1.58
C THR A 57 25.62 6.26 -1.80
N HIS A 58 25.66 6.77 -3.02
CA HIS A 58 25.07 8.06 -3.37
C HIS A 58 24.76 8.10 -4.87
N GLY A 59 23.74 8.82 -5.31
CA GLY A 59 23.36 8.85 -6.73
C GLY A 59 22.72 7.53 -7.17
N HIS A 60 22.91 7.09 -8.41
CA HIS A 60 22.26 5.85 -8.88
C HIS A 60 23.06 4.60 -8.52
N GLY A 61 22.37 3.53 -8.14
CA GLY A 61 22.98 2.23 -7.90
C GLY A 61 21.98 1.11 -7.66
N ARG A 62 22.47 -0.11 -7.80
CA ARG A 62 21.73 -1.36 -7.60
C ARG A 62 22.35 -2.14 -6.45
N PHE A 63 21.51 -2.52 -5.48
CA PHE A 63 21.89 -3.33 -4.34
C PHE A 63 21.11 -4.64 -4.35
N GLU A 64 21.83 -5.75 -4.41
CA GLU A 64 21.31 -7.09 -4.28
C GLU A 64 21.65 -7.60 -2.89
N LEU A 65 20.64 -7.84 -2.05
CA LEU A 65 20.83 -8.47 -0.77
C LEU A 65 21.11 -9.96 -0.96
N ALA A 66 21.90 -10.55 -0.07
CA ALA A 66 22.21 -11.98 -0.11
C ALA A 66 20.96 -12.90 -0.09
N LYS A 67 19.84 -12.40 0.42
CA LYS A 67 18.55 -13.11 0.46
C LYS A 67 17.74 -13.00 -0.85
N GLY A 68 18.22 -12.24 -1.83
CA GLY A 68 17.62 -12.07 -3.15
C GLY A 68 16.83 -10.78 -3.33
N ASP A 69 16.54 -10.03 -2.26
CA ASP A 69 15.89 -8.72 -2.39
C ASP A 69 16.78 -7.78 -3.21
N VAL A 70 16.17 -7.00 -4.11
CA VAL A 70 16.91 -6.09 -5.00
C VAL A 70 16.35 -4.69 -4.88
N TYR A 71 17.21 -3.71 -4.69
CA TYR A 71 16.89 -2.30 -4.91
C TYR A 71 17.69 -1.77 -6.10
N ASP A 72 17.04 -1.06 -7.02
CA ASP A 72 17.68 -0.35 -8.12
C ASP A 72 17.09 1.06 -8.20
N GLY A 73 17.91 2.07 -7.91
CA GLY A 73 17.40 3.43 -7.81
C GLY A 73 18.41 4.44 -7.28
N HIS A 74 17.89 5.55 -6.79
CA HIS A 74 18.68 6.61 -6.20
C HIS A 74 19.05 6.30 -4.75
N TRP A 75 20.23 6.73 -4.36
CA TRP A 75 20.83 6.56 -3.05
C TRP A 75 21.25 7.92 -2.52
N GLU A 76 21.07 8.13 -1.23
CA GLU A 76 21.59 9.27 -0.52
C GLU A 76 22.12 8.82 0.83
N ASN A 77 23.43 8.95 1.03
CA ASN A 77 24.09 8.66 2.29
C ASN A 77 23.79 7.26 2.84
N ASP A 78 23.99 6.22 2.02
CA ASP A 78 23.73 4.80 2.34
C ASP A 78 22.26 4.39 2.45
N GLN A 79 21.32 5.31 2.16
CA GLN A 79 19.88 5.03 2.16
C GLN A 79 19.30 5.08 0.75
N ALA A 80 18.38 4.18 0.44
CA ALA A 80 17.53 4.33 -0.75
C ALA A 80 16.72 5.63 -0.61
N HIS A 81 16.76 6.47 -1.63
CA HIS A 81 16.15 7.79 -1.64
C HIS A 81 15.66 8.11 -3.06
N GLY A 82 14.79 9.10 -3.24
CA GLY A 82 14.34 9.51 -4.57
C GLY A 82 13.63 8.38 -5.30
N ARG A 83 13.77 8.27 -6.63
CA ARG A 83 13.08 7.24 -7.40
C ARG A 83 13.87 5.93 -7.45
N GLY A 84 13.16 4.81 -7.31
CA GLY A 84 13.74 3.48 -7.47
C GLY A 84 12.70 2.39 -7.63
N THR A 85 13.21 1.18 -7.80
CA THR A 85 12.47 -0.06 -7.87
C THR A 85 13.01 -1.01 -6.79
N TYR A 86 12.12 -1.55 -5.98
CA TYR A 86 12.42 -2.58 -5.01
C TYR A 86 11.71 -3.88 -5.39
N PHE A 87 12.42 -4.99 -5.32
CA PHE A 87 11.89 -6.33 -5.52
C PHE A 87 12.12 -7.15 -4.24
N SER A 88 11.03 -7.66 -3.67
CA SER A 88 11.05 -8.55 -2.51
C SER A 88 11.13 -9.99 -2.99
N GLN A 89 12.22 -10.69 -2.70
CA GLN A 89 12.36 -12.10 -3.04
C GLN A 89 11.41 -12.98 -2.21
N ALA A 90 11.15 -12.58 -0.96
CA ALA A 90 10.29 -13.34 -0.05
C ALA A 90 8.81 -13.31 -0.49
N GLU A 91 8.34 -12.18 -1.00
CA GLU A 91 6.94 -11.99 -1.42
C GLU A 91 6.74 -12.10 -2.93
N GLY A 92 7.82 -11.99 -3.71
CA GLY A 92 7.76 -11.79 -5.16
C GLY A 92 7.16 -10.45 -5.58
N SER A 93 6.94 -9.54 -4.63
CA SER A 93 6.36 -8.22 -4.86
C SER A 93 7.39 -7.25 -5.45
N LYS A 94 6.92 -6.35 -6.31
CA LYS A 94 7.72 -5.29 -6.91
C LYS A 94 7.10 -3.94 -6.59
N TYR A 95 7.85 -3.08 -5.91
CA TYR A 95 7.52 -1.67 -5.73
C TYR A 95 8.31 -0.81 -6.71
N THR A 96 7.66 0.19 -7.31
CA THR A 96 8.29 1.23 -8.13
C THR A 96 7.73 2.58 -7.73
N GLY A 97 8.57 3.50 -7.26
CA GLY A 97 8.10 4.76 -6.73
C GLY A 97 9.19 5.58 -6.06
N GLN A 98 8.77 6.48 -5.18
CA GLN A 98 9.68 7.33 -4.43
C GLN A 98 10.08 6.67 -3.10
N PHE A 99 11.27 7.00 -2.62
CA PHE A 99 11.84 6.51 -1.38
C PHE A 99 12.36 7.69 -0.56
N VAL A 100 12.20 7.59 0.75
CA VAL A 100 12.83 8.49 1.72
C VAL A 100 13.36 7.61 2.85
N ASP A 101 14.65 7.76 3.18
CA ASP A 101 15.34 7.03 4.25
C ASP A 101 15.09 5.51 4.22
N GLY A 102 15.22 4.91 3.02
CA GLY A 102 15.06 3.48 2.82
C GLY A 102 13.61 3.00 2.70
N LYS A 103 12.61 3.88 2.79
CA LYS A 103 11.19 3.49 2.84
C LYS A 103 10.40 4.04 1.65
N PRO A 104 9.45 3.27 1.09
CA PRO A 104 8.45 3.78 0.16
C PRO A 104 7.79 5.07 0.66
N HIS A 105 7.72 6.08 -0.20
CA HIS A 105 7.17 7.39 0.11
C HIS A 105 6.54 8.00 -1.15
N GLY A 106 5.67 9.01 -0.98
CA GLY A 106 5.07 9.72 -2.11
C GLY A 106 4.27 8.80 -3.02
N ASP A 107 4.25 9.09 -4.32
CA ASP A 107 3.54 8.25 -5.28
C ASP A 107 4.37 7.02 -5.67
N GLY A 108 3.72 5.86 -5.70
CA GLY A 108 4.32 4.61 -6.15
C GLY A 108 3.30 3.56 -6.56
N GLU A 109 3.81 2.47 -7.14
CA GLU A 109 3.06 1.29 -7.53
C GLU A 109 3.70 0.05 -6.92
N GLU A 110 2.88 -0.83 -6.36
CA GLU A 110 3.27 -2.14 -5.83
C GLU A 110 2.49 -3.22 -6.57
N VAL A 111 3.20 -4.21 -7.12
CA VAL A 111 2.62 -5.32 -7.91
C VAL A 111 3.04 -6.64 -7.27
N TRP A 112 2.07 -7.55 -7.09
CA TRP A 112 2.30 -8.88 -6.55
C TRP A 112 2.22 -9.96 -7.64
N PRO A 113 2.80 -11.16 -7.40
CA PRO A 113 2.83 -12.24 -8.39
C PRO A 113 1.47 -12.72 -8.91
N ASP A 114 0.41 -12.58 -8.10
CA ASP A 114 -0.95 -12.99 -8.46
C ASP A 114 -1.67 -11.97 -9.36
N GLY A 115 -1.02 -10.84 -9.70
CA GLY A 115 -1.59 -9.75 -10.47
C GLY A 115 -2.32 -8.71 -9.61
N THR A 116 -2.39 -8.91 -8.29
CA THR A 116 -2.80 -7.85 -7.36
C THR A 116 -1.86 -6.66 -7.53
N ARG A 117 -2.41 -5.44 -7.46
CA ARG A 117 -1.64 -4.20 -7.56
C ARG A 117 -2.23 -3.09 -6.70
N PHE A 118 -1.35 -2.22 -6.21
CA PHE A 118 -1.69 -0.96 -5.58
C PHE A 118 -0.97 0.16 -6.29
N SER A 119 -1.67 1.24 -6.63
CA SER A 119 -1.09 2.46 -7.18
C SER A 119 -1.62 3.65 -6.39
N GLY A 120 -0.74 4.43 -5.79
CA GLY A 120 -1.16 5.53 -4.92
C GLY A 120 -0.06 6.04 -4.02
N GLN A 121 -0.49 6.68 -2.93
CA GLN A 121 0.38 7.40 -2.02
C GLN A 121 0.91 6.51 -0.90
N PHE A 122 2.18 6.73 -0.54
CA PHE A 122 2.90 6.08 0.54
C PHE A 122 3.48 7.11 1.49
N LYS A 123 3.54 6.74 2.77
CA LYS A 123 4.23 7.49 3.81
C LYS A 123 4.90 6.52 4.76
N ASP A 124 6.21 6.69 4.94
CA ASP A 124 7.04 5.87 5.83
C ASP A 124 6.90 4.35 5.60
N GLY A 125 6.76 3.94 4.34
CA GLY A 125 6.60 2.55 3.93
C GLY A 125 5.17 2.02 3.96
N LEU A 126 4.19 2.84 4.34
CA LEU A 126 2.79 2.44 4.47
C LEU A 126 1.93 3.16 3.43
N LYS A 127 0.90 2.49 2.90
CA LYS A 127 -0.10 3.10 2.03
C LYS A 127 -0.84 4.17 2.83
N SER A 128 -0.80 5.42 2.38
CA SER A 128 -1.30 6.57 3.12
C SER A 128 -1.65 7.69 2.17
N GLY A 129 -2.89 8.18 2.22
CA GLY A 129 -3.43 9.12 1.25
C GLY A 129 -4.32 8.43 0.22
N ILE A 130 -4.39 8.95 -1.01
CA ILE A 130 -5.27 8.40 -2.04
C ILE A 130 -4.57 7.30 -2.84
N GLY A 131 -5.32 6.24 -3.17
CA GLY A 131 -4.82 5.19 -4.05
C GLY A 131 -5.91 4.32 -4.66
N THR A 132 -5.49 3.43 -5.54
CA THR A 132 -6.29 2.38 -6.15
C THR A 132 -5.65 1.04 -5.85
N PHE A 133 -6.41 0.13 -5.26
CA PHE A 133 -6.04 -1.26 -5.03
C PHE A 133 -6.88 -2.13 -5.96
N SER A 134 -6.25 -3.01 -6.73
CA SER A 134 -6.92 -3.96 -7.63
C SER A 134 -6.45 -5.35 -7.27
N TRP A 135 -7.38 -6.23 -6.90
CA TRP A 135 -7.08 -7.60 -6.51
C TRP A 135 -7.15 -8.55 -7.70
N SER A 136 -6.47 -9.69 -7.56
CA SER A 136 -6.45 -10.76 -8.58
C SER A 136 -7.83 -11.40 -8.82
N ASP A 137 -8.77 -11.29 -7.87
CA ASP A 137 -10.16 -11.75 -8.03
C ASP A 137 -11.05 -10.81 -8.86
N GLY A 138 -10.50 -9.68 -9.32
CA GLY A 138 -11.21 -8.67 -10.11
C GLY A 138 -11.96 -7.62 -9.27
N SER A 139 -11.92 -7.70 -7.94
CA SER A 139 -12.36 -6.60 -7.09
C SER A 139 -11.39 -5.43 -7.15
N SER A 140 -11.88 -4.23 -6.81
CA SER A 140 -11.06 -3.03 -6.75
C SER A 140 -11.57 -2.03 -5.74
N TYR A 141 -10.66 -1.28 -5.14
CA TYR A 141 -10.94 -0.17 -4.26
C TYR A 141 -10.24 1.08 -4.79
N GLN A 142 -10.95 2.20 -4.78
CA GLN A 142 -10.39 3.52 -5.07
C GLN A 142 -10.85 4.49 -3.98
N GLY A 143 -9.90 5.05 -3.24
CA GLY A 143 -10.21 5.94 -2.13
C GLY A 143 -9.02 6.21 -1.23
N ALA A 144 -9.31 6.60 0.00
CA ALA A 144 -8.30 6.93 0.99
C ALA A 144 -7.76 5.71 1.75
N PHE A 145 -6.50 5.83 2.14
CA PHE A 145 -5.74 4.86 2.92
C PHE A 145 -5.08 5.56 4.10
N MET A 146 -4.98 4.85 5.22
CA MET A 146 -4.25 5.28 6.40
C MET A 146 -3.50 4.08 6.98
N ASN A 147 -2.16 4.13 6.96
CA ASN A 147 -1.29 3.11 7.53
C ASN A 147 -1.58 1.69 7.00
N ASN A 148 -1.71 1.54 5.68
CA ASN A 148 -2.14 0.33 4.95
C ASN A 148 -3.63 0.00 4.99
N ASP A 149 -4.41 0.61 5.88
CA ASP A 149 -5.84 0.34 5.96
C ASP A 149 -6.63 1.23 5.01
N ILE A 150 -7.66 0.66 4.39
CA ILE A 150 -8.72 1.40 3.72
C ILE A 150 -9.45 2.25 4.76
N SER A 151 -9.51 3.56 4.53
CA SER A 151 -10.04 4.53 5.50
C SER A 151 -10.56 5.79 4.82
N GLY A 152 -11.49 6.52 5.45
CA GLY A 152 -12.08 7.72 4.86
C GLY A 152 -13.05 7.40 3.73
N GLU A 153 -13.14 8.26 2.71
CA GLU A 153 -14.06 8.06 1.59
C GLU A 153 -13.46 7.15 0.52
N GLY A 154 -14.27 6.26 -0.05
CA GLY A 154 -13.85 5.43 -1.17
C GLY A 154 -14.94 4.59 -1.80
N THR A 155 -14.60 4.03 -2.96
CA THR A 155 -15.44 3.13 -3.73
C THR A 155 -14.82 1.75 -3.76
N TYR A 156 -15.56 0.74 -3.32
CA TYR A 156 -15.21 -0.66 -3.52
C TYR A 156 -16.15 -1.27 -4.57
N ALA A 157 -15.59 -1.91 -5.58
CA ALA A 157 -16.31 -2.60 -6.63
C ALA A 157 -15.97 -4.10 -6.59
N TRP A 158 -17.00 -4.94 -6.59
CA TRP A 158 -16.87 -6.39 -6.64
C TRP A 158 -17.02 -6.90 -8.08
N PRO A 159 -16.39 -8.03 -8.42
CA PRO A 159 -16.47 -8.61 -9.77
C PRO A 159 -17.90 -9.06 -10.14
N ASP A 160 -18.77 -9.29 -9.16
CA ASP A 160 -20.18 -9.64 -9.38
C ASP A 160 -21.08 -8.43 -9.68
N GLY A 161 -20.50 -7.23 -9.78
CA GLY A 161 -21.20 -5.98 -10.07
C GLY A 161 -21.82 -5.30 -8.85
N ARG A 162 -21.58 -5.80 -7.63
CA ARG A 162 -21.84 -5.01 -6.42
C ARG A 162 -20.86 -3.83 -6.36
N GLN A 163 -21.30 -2.75 -5.74
CA GLN A 163 -20.47 -1.58 -5.47
C GLN A 163 -20.86 -0.95 -4.14
N TYR A 164 -19.89 -0.43 -3.42
CA TYR A 164 -20.07 0.40 -2.23
C TYR A 164 -19.35 1.71 -2.44
N VAL A 165 -20.04 2.82 -2.20
CA VAL A 165 -19.49 4.18 -2.22
C VAL A 165 -19.79 4.82 -0.89
N GLY A 166 -18.76 5.16 -0.13
CA GLY A 166 -18.95 5.84 1.15
C GLY A 166 -17.74 5.73 2.06
N GLN A 167 -18.03 5.76 3.36
CA GLN A 167 -17.05 5.88 4.41
C GLN A 167 -16.47 4.53 4.85
N TRP A 168 -15.18 4.54 5.16
CA TRP A 168 -14.39 3.39 5.56
C TRP A 168 -13.58 3.69 6.81
N SER A 169 -13.40 2.67 7.64
CA SER A 169 -12.57 2.74 8.85
C SER A 169 -11.96 1.37 9.12
N ASN A 170 -10.64 1.31 9.25
CA ASN A 170 -9.90 0.08 9.53
C ASN A 170 -10.30 -1.10 8.62
N ASN A 171 -10.40 -0.86 7.32
CA ASN A 171 -10.83 -1.84 6.30
C ASN A 171 -12.32 -2.24 6.31
N HIS A 172 -13.16 -1.60 7.12
CA HIS A 172 -14.59 -1.87 7.19
C HIS A 172 -15.43 -0.72 6.64
N MET A 173 -16.56 -1.03 6.01
CA MET A 173 -17.60 -0.03 5.72
C MET A 173 -18.10 0.54 7.06
N SER A 174 -18.12 1.85 7.16
CA SER A 174 -18.45 2.57 8.40
C SER A 174 -19.09 3.91 8.06
N GLY A 175 -19.83 4.53 8.98
CA GLY A 175 -20.43 5.84 8.71
C GLY A 175 -21.46 5.76 7.58
N ARG A 176 -21.54 6.77 6.70
CA ARG A 176 -22.54 6.79 5.62
C ARG A 176 -22.00 6.21 4.33
N GLY A 177 -22.86 5.49 3.60
CA GLY A 177 -22.54 5.02 2.25
C GLY A 177 -23.74 4.47 1.50
N VAL A 178 -23.52 4.21 0.22
CA VAL A 178 -24.45 3.60 -0.72
C VAL A 178 -23.90 2.27 -1.18
N PHE A 179 -24.64 1.19 -0.95
CA PHE A 179 -24.34 -0.12 -1.49
C PHE A 179 -25.33 -0.44 -2.61
N THR A 180 -24.82 -0.73 -3.79
CA THR A 180 -25.60 -1.08 -4.98
C THR A 180 -25.34 -2.53 -5.36
N TRP A 181 -26.40 -3.27 -5.66
CA TRP A 181 -26.34 -4.63 -6.18
C TRP A 181 -26.60 -4.63 -7.69
N LYS A 182 -26.04 -5.61 -8.40
CA LYS A 182 -26.22 -5.79 -9.84
C LYS A 182 -27.68 -5.89 -10.30
N ASP A 183 -28.57 -6.37 -9.42
CA ASP A 183 -30.00 -6.50 -9.71
C ASP A 183 -30.78 -5.18 -9.56
N GLY A 184 -30.11 -4.07 -9.20
CA GLY A 184 -30.72 -2.75 -9.02
C GLY A 184 -31.18 -2.48 -7.59
N ARG A 185 -31.08 -3.45 -6.67
CA ARG A 185 -31.24 -3.13 -5.24
C ARG A 185 -30.17 -2.12 -4.84
N HIS A 186 -30.52 -1.23 -3.94
CA HIS A 186 -29.54 -0.40 -3.26
C HIS A 186 -29.94 -0.09 -1.82
N TYR A 187 -28.94 0.20 -1.02
CA TYR A 187 -29.08 0.67 0.35
C TYR A 187 -28.29 1.96 0.49
N GLU A 188 -28.92 2.99 1.00
CA GLU A 188 -28.29 4.26 1.37
C GLU A 188 -28.52 4.50 2.86
N GLY A 189 -27.45 4.58 3.64
CA GLY A 189 -27.59 4.74 5.07
C GLY A 189 -26.29 4.55 5.84
N GLU A 190 -26.45 4.31 7.13
CA GLU A 190 -25.35 4.14 8.07
C GLU A 190 -24.83 2.69 8.11
N TYR A 191 -23.52 2.57 8.33
CA TYR A 191 -22.77 1.33 8.44
C TYR A 191 -21.91 1.34 9.70
N GLU A 192 -21.80 0.18 10.33
CA GLU A 192 -20.89 -0.10 11.43
C GLU A 192 -20.30 -1.49 11.23
N ASN A 193 -18.98 -1.59 11.08
CA ASN A 193 -18.26 -2.85 10.88
C ASN A 193 -18.89 -3.74 9.80
N ASP A 194 -19.04 -3.18 8.59
CA ASP A 194 -19.64 -3.81 7.40
C ASP A 194 -21.15 -4.07 7.46
N GLN A 195 -21.81 -3.72 8.56
CA GLN A 195 -23.23 -3.98 8.76
C GLN A 195 -24.03 -2.70 8.69
N LYS A 196 -25.17 -2.75 7.99
CA LYS A 196 -26.17 -1.67 8.02
C LYS A 196 -26.59 -1.42 9.47
N SER A 197 -26.53 -0.17 9.88
CA SER A 197 -26.82 0.29 11.23
C SER A 197 -27.56 1.64 11.17
N GLY A 198 -27.96 2.17 12.32
CA GLY A 198 -28.52 3.51 12.41
C GLY A 198 -29.77 3.69 11.56
N VAL A 199 -29.80 4.72 10.71
CA VAL A 199 -30.91 5.00 9.79
C VAL A 199 -30.48 4.76 8.35
N GLY A 200 -31.40 4.24 7.53
CA GLY A 200 -31.13 4.06 6.11
C GLY A 200 -32.33 3.58 5.31
N GLN A 201 -32.22 3.79 4.00
CA GLN A 201 -33.22 3.44 3.00
C GLN A 201 -32.73 2.25 2.18
N PHE A 202 -33.57 1.23 2.04
CA PHE A 202 -33.35 0.09 1.14
C PHE A 202 -34.41 0.12 0.05
N THR A 203 -33.96 0.13 -1.20
CA THR A 203 -34.82 0.20 -2.38
C THR A 203 -34.69 -1.08 -3.17
N TRP A 204 -35.84 -1.65 -3.54
CA TRP A 204 -35.93 -2.81 -4.43
C TRP A 204 -36.20 -2.36 -5.88
N PRO A 205 -35.82 -3.17 -6.88
CA PRO A 205 -35.99 -2.83 -8.30
C PRO A 205 -37.45 -2.68 -8.72
N ASP A 206 -38.37 -3.28 -7.96
CA ASP A 206 -39.82 -3.18 -8.18
C ASP A 206 -40.45 -1.93 -7.53
N GLY A 207 -39.62 -0.98 -7.08
CA GLY A 207 -40.06 0.28 -6.47
C GLY A 207 -40.48 0.16 -5.01
N ARG A 208 -40.40 -1.03 -4.39
CA ARG A 208 -40.55 -1.11 -2.93
C ARG A 208 -39.42 -0.35 -2.25
N ILE A 209 -39.73 0.26 -1.11
CA ILE A 209 -38.77 0.99 -0.28
C ILE A 209 -39.00 0.63 1.18
N TYR A 210 -37.92 0.48 1.94
CA TYR A 210 -37.93 0.48 3.39
C TYR A 210 -37.04 1.61 3.85
N ASP A 211 -37.60 2.58 4.56
CA ASP A 211 -36.91 3.72 5.12
C ASP A 211 -37.06 3.68 6.65
N GLY A 212 -35.99 3.41 7.38
CA GLY A 212 -36.11 3.20 8.82
C GLY A 212 -34.80 2.85 9.51
N GLN A 213 -34.93 2.34 10.73
CA GLN A 213 -33.79 1.98 11.56
C GLN A 213 -33.23 0.60 11.19
N TRP A 214 -31.92 0.45 11.36
CA TRP A 214 -31.18 -0.78 11.09
C TRP A 214 -30.30 -1.13 12.29
N LYS A 215 -30.17 -2.43 12.55
CA LYS A 215 -29.28 -2.96 13.58
C LYS A 215 -28.75 -4.31 13.12
N ASN A 216 -27.44 -4.49 13.20
CA ASN A 216 -26.75 -5.72 12.80
C ASN A 216 -27.15 -6.22 11.39
N GLY A 217 -27.26 -5.29 10.43
CA GLY A 217 -27.60 -5.60 9.05
C GLY A 217 -29.09 -5.85 8.77
N LYS A 218 -29.95 -5.81 9.78
CA LYS A 218 -31.39 -6.10 9.68
C LYS A 218 -32.22 -4.87 10.02
N GLN A 219 -33.42 -4.78 9.45
CA GLN A 219 -34.36 -3.74 9.81
C GLN A 219 -34.75 -3.87 11.29
N HIS A 220 -34.84 -2.75 11.99
CA HIS A 220 -35.12 -2.67 13.41
C HIS A 220 -35.91 -1.39 13.73
N GLY A 221 -36.46 -1.30 14.94
CA GLY A 221 -37.12 -0.09 15.43
C GLY A 221 -38.22 0.44 14.49
N SER A 222 -38.29 1.76 14.35
CA SER A 222 -39.32 2.40 13.51
C SER A 222 -38.90 2.46 12.05
N GLY A 223 -39.82 2.18 11.13
CA GLY A 223 -39.61 2.39 9.70
C GLY A 223 -40.90 2.51 8.89
N THR A 224 -40.77 3.08 7.70
CA THR A 224 -41.82 3.20 6.69
C THR A 224 -41.53 2.22 5.57
N PHE A 225 -42.52 1.40 5.24
CA PHE A 225 -42.47 0.53 4.07
C PHE A 225 -43.40 1.05 2.99
N THR A 226 -42.84 1.33 1.82
CA THR A 226 -43.55 1.77 0.62
C THR A 226 -43.62 0.60 -0.36
N LYS A 227 -44.83 0.26 -0.81
CA LYS A 227 -45.04 -0.73 -1.88
C LYS A 227 -44.63 -0.13 -3.22
N GLY A 228 -44.37 -0.97 -4.23
CA GLY A 228 -44.13 -0.49 -5.60
C GLY A 228 -45.29 0.33 -6.20
N THR A 229 -46.50 0.26 -5.62
CA THR A 229 -47.65 1.10 -5.97
C THR A 229 -47.60 2.52 -5.38
N GLY A 230 -46.64 2.82 -4.49
CA GLY A 230 -46.52 4.10 -3.78
C GLY A 230 -47.22 4.15 -2.42
N GLU A 231 -48.07 3.19 -2.09
CA GLU A 231 -48.70 3.12 -0.76
C GLU A 231 -47.66 2.87 0.33
N SER A 232 -47.66 3.73 1.35
CA SER A 232 -46.70 3.71 2.45
C SER A 232 -47.37 3.34 3.77
N SER A 233 -46.70 2.56 4.60
CA SER A 233 -47.16 2.23 5.95
C SER A 233 -46.00 2.26 6.95
N MET A 234 -46.20 2.94 8.08
CA MET A 234 -45.28 2.89 9.21
C MET A 234 -45.45 1.59 10.00
N GLY A 235 -44.40 1.17 10.69
CA GLY A 235 -44.51 0.19 11.76
C GLY A 235 -43.20 -0.08 12.52
N GLN A 236 -43.22 -1.07 13.42
CA GLN A 236 -42.12 -1.40 14.34
C GLN A 236 -41.50 -2.75 14.03
N TRP A 237 -40.23 -2.81 13.64
CA TRP A 237 -39.52 -4.03 13.24
C TRP A 237 -38.57 -4.51 14.34
N ASP A 238 -38.43 -5.83 14.45
CA ASP A 238 -37.43 -6.49 15.31
C ASP A 238 -36.79 -7.65 14.56
N ASP A 239 -35.45 -7.69 14.57
CA ASP A 239 -34.62 -8.66 13.85
C ASP A 239 -35.06 -8.95 12.41
N GLY A 240 -35.39 -7.90 11.64
CA GLY A 240 -35.83 -8.00 10.25
C GLY A 240 -37.29 -8.41 10.05
N LYS A 241 -38.08 -8.55 11.12
CA LYS A 241 -39.50 -8.90 11.07
C LYS A 241 -40.37 -7.74 11.52
N ARG A 242 -41.45 -7.50 10.80
CA ARG A 242 -42.49 -6.54 11.20
C ARG A 242 -43.28 -7.10 12.38
N ILE A 243 -43.33 -6.37 13.52
CA ILE A 243 -44.07 -6.79 14.72
C ILE A 243 -45.31 -5.95 15.02
N LYS A 244 -45.41 -4.72 14.52
CA LYS A 244 -46.61 -3.85 14.61
C LYS A 244 -46.74 -3.01 13.35
#